data_AF-A0A067M5T1-F1
#
_entry.id   AF-A0A067M5T1-F1
#
_cell.length_a   1.000
_cell.length_b   1.000
_cell.length_c   1.000
_cell.angle_alpha   90.00
_cell.angle_beta   90.00
_cell.angle_gamma   90.00
#
_symmetry.space_group_name_H-M   'P 1'
#
loop_
_entity.id
_entity.type
_entity.pdbx_description
1 polymer ?
#
loop_
_entity_poly.entity_id
_entity_poly.type
_entity_poly.pdbx_seq_one_letter_code
_entity_poly.pdbx_strand_id
1 'polypeptide(L)'
;MLDAAENTSLLRRLAGPSTGKAGLAKDQTEINRIIAEASKGSPFYENERKKDEQVTRRIEVLLKKREELAKAADIAKLEANAERLIAELEATRDLSQIICHVDMDAFYSSVEVLDNPELADKAFAVTGGGVLSTASYEARKWGVRSGMATFIAKKLCPDLICVAHHFPRYIEMSKAVMSVMRKYDSNMASWGLDEAYLNLTQYCAAHNLTAEACVAQMREEVHRETKLTCSAGIAPNKMLAKICSDRNKPNGQYYLAPDRDSVMTFTHDLSIRKIPGIGRVTERVIESVGIKTCGDIYTHRAAISMLDKELGLKSLLRAYLGIASNVVEPWARESTKSVGSERTFKTISDTGRLLEKLDEIAETLESDLEHGGWCGRTITLRYKLDTFQSFTRAKTMDRYVKSKQDLFAVSTLPHPRCRYDPFHGIDGDSRWAKSL
;
A
#
# COMPACT_ATOMS: atom_id res chain seq x y z
N MET A 1 6.29 -10.39 31.00
CA MET A 1 5.52 -9.46 30.13
C MET A 1 6.12 -9.30 28.73
N LEU A 2 7.45 -9.41 28.54
CA LEU A 2 8.09 -9.29 27.21
C LEU A 2 7.73 -10.43 26.24
N ASP A 3 7.73 -11.70 26.67
CA ASP A 3 7.42 -12.85 25.78
C ASP A 3 6.01 -12.84 25.16
N ALA A 4 5.00 -12.36 25.90
CA ALA A 4 3.62 -12.29 25.40
C ALA A 4 3.44 -11.12 24.39
N ALA A 5 4.15 -10.01 24.61
CA ALA A 5 4.13 -8.85 23.72
C ALA A 5 4.94 -9.10 22.44
N GLU A 6 6.10 -9.76 22.53
CA GLU A 6 6.92 -10.18 21.36
C GLU A 6 6.16 -11.16 20.46
N ASN A 7 5.40 -12.08 21.05
CA ASN A 7 4.56 -12.99 20.28
C ASN A 7 3.45 -12.21 19.53
N THR A 8 2.85 -11.20 20.17
CA THR A 8 1.75 -10.42 19.58
C THR A 8 2.19 -9.54 18.39
N SER A 9 3.35 -8.88 18.45
CA SER A 9 3.83 -8.06 17.32
C SER A 9 4.20 -8.89 16.10
N LEU A 10 4.85 -10.04 16.33
CA LEU A 10 5.19 -10.98 15.27
C LEU A 10 3.94 -11.54 14.59
N LEU A 11 2.91 -11.91 15.35
CA LEU A 11 1.63 -12.37 14.79
C LEU A 11 0.99 -11.30 13.88
N ARG A 12 0.94 -10.04 14.32
CA ARG A 12 0.44 -8.91 13.50
C ARG A 12 1.26 -8.73 12.22
N ARG A 13 2.58 -8.97 12.30
CA ARG A 13 3.48 -8.91 11.16
C ARG A 13 3.24 -10.06 10.17
N LEU A 14 3.06 -11.28 10.65
CA LEU A 14 2.80 -12.46 9.83
C LEU A 14 1.42 -12.40 9.15
N ALA A 15 0.44 -11.75 9.78
CA ALA A 15 -0.91 -11.56 9.24
C ALA A 15 -0.96 -10.80 7.89
N GLY A 16 0.13 -10.10 7.53
CA GLY A 16 0.29 -9.42 6.26
C GLY A 16 -0.18 -7.96 6.26
N PRO A 17 -0.09 -7.25 5.13
CA PRO A 17 -0.44 -5.83 5.04
C PRO A 17 -1.96 -5.56 4.94
N SER A 18 -2.74 -6.56 4.52
CA SER A 18 -4.14 -6.42 4.10
C SER A 18 -5.16 -6.79 5.20
N THR A 19 -4.78 -6.72 6.48
CA THR A 19 -5.62 -7.14 7.62
C THR A 19 -6.84 -6.25 7.86
N GLY A 20 -6.87 -5.04 7.29
CA GLY A 20 -7.98 -4.09 7.40
C GLY A 20 -8.92 -4.05 6.20
N LYS A 21 -8.85 -5.02 5.28
CA LYS A 21 -9.72 -5.06 4.09
C LYS A 21 -11.19 -5.31 4.47
N ALA A 22 -12.10 -4.69 3.73
CA ALA A 22 -13.55 -4.89 3.90
C ALA A 22 -13.96 -6.36 3.66
N GLY A 23 -14.92 -6.84 4.44
CA GLY A 23 -15.45 -8.21 4.35
C GLY A 23 -14.65 -9.28 5.10
N LEU A 24 -13.57 -8.92 5.81
CA LEU A 24 -12.86 -9.83 6.69
C LEU A 24 -13.66 -10.12 7.97
N ALA A 25 -13.44 -11.30 8.57
CA ALA A 25 -13.99 -11.64 9.88
C ALA A 25 -13.59 -10.61 10.94
N LYS A 26 -14.51 -10.29 11.86
CA LYS A 26 -14.25 -9.31 12.94
C LYS A 26 -13.17 -9.79 13.90
N ASP A 27 -13.23 -11.05 14.29
CA ASP A 27 -12.18 -11.70 15.07
C ASP A 27 -11.14 -12.31 14.12
N GLN A 28 -9.90 -11.88 14.27
CA GLN A 28 -8.75 -12.36 13.49
C GLN A 28 -7.81 -13.25 14.30
N THR A 29 -8.15 -13.56 15.56
CA THR A 29 -7.25 -14.28 16.48
C THR A 29 -6.88 -15.67 15.94
N GLU A 30 -7.88 -16.50 15.62
CA GLU A 30 -7.64 -17.84 15.09
C GLU A 30 -7.01 -17.81 13.69
N ILE A 31 -7.43 -16.87 12.84
CA ILE A 31 -6.84 -16.66 11.50
C ILE A 31 -5.33 -16.38 11.62
N ASN A 32 -4.94 -15.49 12.51
CA ASN A 32 -3.54 -15.12 12.72
C ASN A 32 -2.73 -16.29 13.30
N ARG A 33 -3.34 -17.10 14.17
CA ARG A 33 -2.73 -18.32 14.69
C ARG A 33 -2.44 -19.32 13.57
N ILE A 34 -3.44 -19.64 12.73
CA ILE A 34 -3.27 -20.56 11.59
C ILE A 34 -2.16 -20.06 10.65
N ILE A 35 -2.13 -18.76 10.34
CA ILE A 35 -1.08 -18.15 9.50
C ILE A 35 0.30 -18.36 10.12
N ALA A 36 0.44 -18.13 11.43
CA ALA A 36 1.70 -18.26 12.14
C ALA A 36 2.18 -19.71 12.21
N GLU A 37 1.29 -20.64 12.57
CA GLU A 37 1.58 -22.07 12.60
C GLU A 37 1.97 -22.58 11.20
N ALA A 38 1.26 -22.16 10.16
CA ALA A 38 1.57 -22.51 8.77
C ALA A 38 2.91 -21.94 8.28
N SER A 39 3.38 -20.84 8.86
CA SER A 39 4.62 -20.17 8.46
C SER A 39 5.83 -20.63 9.27
N LYS A 40 5.62 -21.14 10.50
CA LYS A 40 6.67 -21.47 11.47
C LYS A 40 7.74 -22.39 10.87
N GLY A 41 9.01 -22.06 11.14
CA GLY A 41 10.16 -22.81 10.65
C GLY A 41 10.54 -22.56 9.18
N SER A 42 9.76 -21.77 8.43
CA SER A 42 10.14 -21.38 7.07
C SER A 42 11.18 -20.25 7.06
N PRO A 43 12.01 -20.14 6.00
CA PRO A 43 12.91 -18.99 5.84
C PRO A 43 12.17 -17.64 5.80
N PHE A 44 10.92 -17.62 5.33
CA PHE A 44 10.07 -16.44 5.37
C PHE A 44 9.75 -16.01 6.81
N TYR A 45 9.34 -16.96 7.66
CA TYR A 45 9.03 -16.71 9.06
C TYR A 45 10.25 -16.18 9.82
N GLU A 46 11.42 -16.80 9.65
CA GLU A 46 12.65 -16.35 10.29
C GLU A 46 13.04 -14.93 9.86
N ASN A 47 12.86 -14.59 8.58
CA ASN A 47 13.09 -13.24 8.08
C ASN A 47 12.10 -12.21 8.65
N GLU A 48 10.82 -12.57 8.73
CA GLU A 48 9.82 -11.68 9.34
C GLU A 48 10.06 -11.54 10.85
N ARG A 49 10.50 -12.58 11.57
CA ARG A 49 10.94 -12.48 12.96
C ARG A 49 12.10 -11.50 13.12
N LYS A 50 13.17 -11.66 12.34
CA LYS A 50 14.32 -10.74 12.35
C LYS A 50 13.91 -9.29 12.08
N LYS A 51 13.00 -9.05 11.12
CA LYS A 51 12.49 -7.70 10.85
C LYS A 51 11.59 -7.17 11.97
N ASP A 52 10.84 -8.03 12.67
CA ASP A 52 10.07 -7.62 13.83
C ASP A 52 10.98 -7.19 14.98
N GLU A 53 12.02 -7.99 15.27
CA GLU A 53 13.07 -7.68 16.25
C GLU A 53 13.78 -6.36 15.91
N GLN A 54 14.11 -6.11 14.63
CA GLN A 54 14.69 -4.84 14.19
C GLN A 54 13.78 -3.65 14.47
N VAL A 55 12.47 -3.79 14.26
CA VAL A 55 11.49 -2.74 14.58
C VAL A 55 11.38 -2.56 16.09
N THR A 56 11.40 -3.65 16.87
CA THR A 56 11.44 -3.58 18.35
C THR A 56 12.64 -2.77 18.83
N ARG A 57 13.85 -3.07 18.36
CA ARG A 57 15.07 -2.32 18.72
C ARG A 57 14.99 -0.85 18.31
N ARG A 58 14.43 -0.57 17.12
CA ARG A 58 14.22 0.81 16.68
C ARG A 58 13.28 1.56 17.63
N ILE A 59 12.21 0.91 18.11
CA ILE A 59 11.27 1.47 19.08
C ILE A 59 11.96 1.71 20.43
N GLU A 60 12.76 0.77 20.93
CA GLU A 60 13.52 0.94 22.17
C GLU A 60 14.44 2.16 22.12
N VAL A 61 15.18 2.32 21.01
CA VAL A 61 16.04 3.50 20.77
C VAL A 61 15.20 4.78 20.72
N LEU A 62 14.05 4.76 20.05
CA LEU A 62 13.15 5.91 19.97
C LEU A 62 12.62 6.33 21.34
N LEU A 63 12.19 5.36 22.16
CA LEU A 63 11.64 5.62 23.49
C LEU A 63 12.72 6.14 24.44
N LYS A 64 13.92 5.56 24.42
CA LYS A 64 15.06 6.08 25.18
C LYS A 64 15.41 7.52 24.76
N LYS A 65 15.43 7.79 23.46
CA LYS A 65 15.64 9.15 22.94
C LYS A 65 14.57 10.12 23.45
N ARG A 66 13.30 9.70 23.46
CA ARG A 66 12.19 10.49 24.00
C ARG A 66 12.38 10.82 25.48
N GLU A 67 12.75 9.83 26.29
CA GLU A 67 12.99 9.99 27.73
C GLU A 67 14.14 10.96 28.00
N GLU A 68 15.25 10.85 27.27
CA GLU A 68 16.38 11.78 27.42
C GLU A 68 16.02 13.21 27.01
N LEU A 69 15.31 13.39 25.90
CA LEU A 69 14.84 14.71 25.47
C LEU A 69 13.85 15.30 26.49
N ALA A 70 12.97 14.49 27.06
CA ALA A 70 11.96 14.93 28.02
C ALA A 70 12.56 15.55 29.29
N LYS A 71 13.76 15.12 29.72
CA LYS A 71 14.44 15.65 30.93
C LYS A 71 14.79 17.14 30.83
N ALA A 72 15.05 17.63 29.62
CA ALA A 72 15.44 19.02 29.36
C ALA A 72 14.42 19.78 28.50
N ALA A 73 13.29 19.15 28.18
CA ALA A 73 12.28 19.72 27.30
C ALA A 73 11.42 20.75 28.04
N ASP A 74 11.29 21.93 27.44
CA ASP A 74 10.23 22.87 27.77
C ASP A 74 8.94 22.42 27.08
N ILE A 75 8.13 21.64 27.78
CA ILE A 75 6.89 21.06 27.24
C ILE A 75 5.92 22.17 26.80
N ALA A 76 5.77 23.23 27.59
CA ALA A 76 4.88 24.33 27.27
C ALA A 76 5.30 25.03 25.97
N LYS A 77 6.61 25.23 25.76
CA LYS A 77 7.14 25.78 24.51
C LYS A 77 6.92 24.83 23.33
N LEU A 78 7.09 23.52 23.52
CA LEU A 78 6.85 22.54 22.46
C LEU A 78 5.37 22.49 22.06
N GLU A 79 4.46 22.54 23.02
CA GLU A 79 3.02 22.64 22.76
C GLU A 79 2.66 23.96 22.08
N ALA A 80 3.16 25.10 22.56
CA ALA A 80 2.91 26.39 21.94
C ALA A 80 3.40 26.45 20.48
N ASN A 81 4.55 25.85 20.18
CA ASN A 81 5.03 25.73 18.79
C ASN A 81 4.12 24.83 17.94
N ALA A 82 3.62 23.73 18.51
CA ALA A 82 2.67 22.86 17.83
C ALA A 82 1.33 23.58 17.59
N GLU A 83 0.82 24.36 18.56
CA GLU A 83 -0.39 25.18 18.40
C GLU A 83 -0.21 26.23 17.28
N ARG A 84 0.95 26.88 17.21
CA ARG A 84 1.25 27.80 16.10
C ARG A 84 1.20 27.08 14.75
N LEU A 85 1.82 25.90 14.65
CA LEU A 85 1.78 25.10 13.43
C LEU A 85 0.37 24.60 13.10
N ILE A 86 -0.44 24.26 14.12
CA ILE A 86 -1.86 23.92 13.94
C ILE A 86 -2.59 25.11 13.33
N ALA A 87 -2.44 26.32 13.89
CA ALA A 87 -3.07 27.52 13.36
C ALA A 87 -2.63 27.83 11.92
N GLU A 88 -1.34 27.68 11.62
CA GLU A 88 -0.79 27.84 10.25
C GLU A 88 -1.41 26.82 9.27
N LEU A 89 -1.52 25.55 9.67
CA LEU A 89 -2.14 24.51 8.84
C LEU A 89 -3.63 24.76 8.67
N GLU A 90 -4.33 25.12 9.75
CA GLU A 90 -5.76 25.42 9.74
C GLU A 90 -6.10 26.58 8.81
N ALA A 91 -5.24 27.60 8.74
CA ALA A 91 -5.37 28.71 7.80
C ALA A 91 -5.28 28.28 6.32
N THR A 92 -4.74 27.09 6.04
CA THR A 92 -4.70 26.50 4.68
C THR A 92 -5.88 25.58 4.39
N ARG A 93 -6.83 25.42 5.32
CA ARG A 93 -7.98 24.55 5.13
C ARG A 93 -8.85 25.05 4.00
N ASP A 94 -9.06 24.19 3.02
CA ASP A 94 -10.02 24.40 1.94
C ASP A 94 -11.08 23.29 2.00
N LEU A 95 -12.33 23.70 2.21
CA LEU A 95 -13.50 22.82 2.24
C LEU A 95 -14.43 23.03 1.03
N SER A 96 -14.03 23.85 0.07
CA SER A 96 -14.88 24.24 -1.07
C SER A 96 -15.05 23.15 -2.13
N GLN A 97 -14.17 22.14 -2.11
CA GLN A 97 -14.12 21.12 -3.15
C GLN A 97 -14.90 19.86 -2.76
N ILE A 98 -15.57 19.26 -3.74
CA ILE A 98 -16.24 17.96 -3.63
C ILE A 98 -15.32 16.91 -4.24
N ILE A 99 -14.47 16.30 -3.42
CA ILE A 99 -13.55 15.24 -3.84
C ILE A 99 -14.20 13.88 -3.63
N CYS A 100 -14.22 13.08 -4.69
CA CYS A 100 -14.71 11.71 -4.66
C CYS A 100 -13.54 10.75 -4.88
N HIS A 101 -13.43 9.74 -4.02
CA HIS A 101 -12.60 8.58 -4.27
C HIS A 101 -13.51 7.39 -4.58
N VAL A 102 -13.31 6.74 -5.72
CA VAL A 102 -14.04 5.53 -6.10
C VAL A 102 -13.09 4.33 -6.11
N ASP A 103 -13.57 3.21 -5.59
CA ASP A 103 -12.81 1.96 -5.44
C ASP A 103 -13.73 0.78 -5.78
N MET A 104 -13.41 0.05 -6.87
CA MET A 104 -14.23 -1.09 -7.31
C MET A 104 -14.24 -2.20 -6.27
N ASP A 105 -15.39 -2.83 -6.07
CA ASP A 105 -15.52 -3.85 -5.02
C ASP A 105 -14.92 -5.17 -5.47
N ALA A 106 -13.82 -5.57 -4.83
CA ALA A 106 -13.12 -6.83 -5.12
C ALA A 106 -12.80 -7.02 -6.62
N PHE A 107 -12.34 -5.94 -7.29
CA PHE A 107 -12.31 -5.79 -8.74
C PHE A 107 -12.03 -7.06 -9.56
N TYR A 108 -10.84 -7.67 -9.47
CA TYR A 108 -10.54 -8.84 -10.31
C TYR A 108 -11.47 -10.01 -10.01
N SER A 109 -11.83 -10.27 -8.75
CA SER A 109 -12.81 -11.31 -8.42
C SER A 109 -14.16 -11.00 -9.05
N SER A 110 -14.64 -9.76 -8.95
CA SER A 110 -15.92 -9.37 -9.56
C SER A 110 -15.90 -9.48 -11.08
N VAL A 111 -14.77 -9.22 -11.73
CA VAL A 111 -14.60 -9.46 -13.17
C VAL A 111 -14.64 -10.95 -13.53
N GLU A 112 -13.97 -11.82 -12.76
CA GLU A 112 -14.04 -13.27 -13.00
C GLU A 112 -15.47 -13.83 -12.87
N VAL A 113 -16.30 -13.25 -11.99
CA VAL A 113 -17.71 -13.66 -11.84
C VAL A 113 -18.54 -13.29 -13.07
N LEU A 114 -18.21 -12.22 -13.79
CA LEU A 114 -18.93 -11.86 -15.03
C LEU A 114 -18.77 -12.93 -16.11
N ASP A 115 -17.55 -13.46 -16.25
CA ASP A 115 -17.22 -14.44 -17.28
C ASP A 115 -17.48 -15.88 -16.80
N ASN A 116 -17.56 -16.10 -15.49
CA ASN A 116 -17.93 -17.38 -14.87
C ASN A 116 -18.93 -17.20 -13.71
N PRO A 117 -20.24 -17.16 -14.00
CA PRO A 117 -21.29 -16.95 -12.99
C PRO A 117 -21.33 -18.01 -11.89
N GLU A 118 -20.78 -19.20 -12.10
CA GLU A 118 -20.73 -20.25 -11.06
C GLU A 118 -19.86 -19.88 -9.85
N LEU A 119 -19.09 -18.78 -9.94
CA LEU A 119 -18.23 -18.29 -8.85
C LEU A 119 -18.95 -17.37 -7.85
N ALA A 120 -20.14 -16.83 -8.18
CA ALA A 120 -20.77 -15.73 -7.45
C ALA A 120 -20.92 -15.95 -5.92
N ASP A 121 -21.19 -17.18 -5.50
CA ASP A 121 -21.38 -17.55 -4.08
C ASP A 121 -20.29 -18.46 -3.53
N LYS A 122 -19.17 -18.60 -4.26
CA LYS A 122 -18.08 -19.51 -3.88
C LYS A 122 -16.90 -18.75 -3.28
N ALA A 123 -16.23 -19.38 -2.32
CA ALA A 123 -14.95 -18.87 -1.83
C ALA A 123 -13.86 -19.11 -2.89
N PHE A 124 -13.47 -18.04 -3.58
CA PHE A 124 -12.36 -18.07 -4.54
C PHE A 124 -11.41 -16.87 -4.42
N ALA A 125 -10.20 -17.02 -4.98
CA ALA A 125 -9.19 -15.98 -5.05
C ALA A 125 -8.47 -15.98 -6.40
N VAL A 126 -8.02 -14.81 -6.83
CA VAL A 126 -7.29 -14.62 -8.08
C VAL A 126 -5.79 -14.63 -7.81
N THR A 127 -5.03 -15.51 -8.47
CA THR A 127 -3.59 -15.71 -8.22
C THR A 127 -2.82 -16.21 -9.44
N GLY A 128 -1.57 -15.76 -9.57
CA GLY A 128 -0.56 -16.31 -10.49
C GLY A 128 0.18 -17.53 -9.91
N GLY A 129 -0.38 -18.16 -8.87
CA GLY A 129 0.13 -19.38 -8.23
C GLY A 129 0.77 -19.15 -6.87
N GLY A 130 1.62 -18.13 -6.71
CA GLY A 130 2.37 -17.90 -5.46
C GLY A 130 1.64 -17.07 -4.41
N VAL A 131 1.13 -15.90 -4.81
CA VAL A 131 0.52 -14.90 -3.93
C VAL A 131 -0.83 -14.50 -4.53
N LEU A 132 -1.82 -14.25 -3.66
CA LEU A 132 -3.14 -13.80 -4.06
C LEU A 132 -3.13 -12.30 -4.40
N SER A 133 -3.68 -11.92 -5.56
CA SER A 133 -3.89 -10.52 -5.92
C SER A 133 -5.15 -9.97 -5.26
N THR A 134 -6.23 -10.76 -5.24
CA THR A 134 -7.47 -10.43 -4.53
C THR A 134 -8.22 -11.71 -4.16
N ALA A 135 -9.26 -11.56 -3.34
CA ALA A 135 -10.16 -12.62 -2.92
C ALA A 135 -11.61 -12.12 -2.92
N SER A 136 -12.53 -13.03 -3.25
CA SER A 136 -13.99 -12.86 -3.11
C SER A 136 -14.38 -12.50 -1.68
N TYR A 137 -15.54 -11.89 -1.49
CA TYR A 137 -16.04 -11.58 -0.15
C TYR A 137 -16.30 -12.86 0.66
N GLU A 138 -16.67 -13.94 -0.01
CA GLU A 138 -16.90 -15.28 0.52
C GLU A 138 -15.61 -15.85 1.10
N ALA A 139 -14.49 -15.74 0.36
CA ALA A 139 -13.19 -16.14 0.86
C ALA A 139 -12.66 -15.22 1.99
N ARG A 140 -12.97 -13.92 1.95
CA ARG A 140 -12.57 -12.97 3.01
C ARG A 140 -13.19 -13.30 4.37
N LYS A 141 -14.38 -13.90 4.42
CA LYS A 141 -14.99 -14.40 5.67
C LYS A 141 -14.08 -15.41 6.39
N TRP A 142 -13.26 -16.16 5.65
CA TRP A 142 -12.26 -17.10 6.19
C TRP A 142 -10.89 -16.45 6.49
N GLY A 143 -10.77 -15.14 6.27
CA GLY A 143 -9.51 -14.41 6.43
C GLY A 143 -8.63 -14.36 5.18
N VAL A 144 -9.03 -15.01 4.07
CA VAL A 144 -8.28 -14.98 2.80
C VAL A 144 -8.27 -13.57 2.22
N ARG A 145 -7.10 -13.09 1.78
CA ARG A 145 -6.90 -11.67 1.39
C ARG A 145 -5.72 -11.47 0.44
N SER A 146 -5.70 -10.32 -0.22
CA SER A 146 -4.61 -9.88 -1.10
C SER A 146 -3.26 -9.86 -0.38
N GLY A 147 -2.19 -10.25 -1.07
CA GLY A 147 -0.83 -10.33 -0.52
C GLY A 147 -0.56 -11.56 0.35
N MET A 148 -1.54 -12.46 0.52
CA MET A 148 -1.37 -13.74 1.21
C MET A 148 -0.80 -14.81 0.26
N ALA A 149 0.05 -15.70 0.75
CA ALA A 149 0.52 -16.83 -0.02
C ALA A 149 -0.61 -17.84 -0.27
N THR A 150 -0.70 -18.40 -1.48
CA THR A 150 -1.79 -19.30 -1.88
C THR A 150 -1.92 -20.52 -0.97
N PHE A 151 -0.79 -21.11 -0.54
CA PHE A 151 -0.81 -22.27 0.35
C PHE A 151 -1.35 -21.94 1.76
N ILE A 152 -1.15 -20.71 2.25
CA ILE A 152 -1.71 -20.25 3.53
C ILE A 152 -3.21 -20.03 3.38
N ALA A 153 -3.64 -19.42 2.27
CA ALA A 153 -5.04 -19.22 1.98
C ALA A 153 -5.83 -20.54 1.93
N LYS A 154 -5.25 -21.59 1.32
CA LYS A 154 -5.84 -22.94 1.33
C LYS A 154 -5.88 -23.61 2.70
N LYS A 155 -4.99 -23.22 3.64
CA LYS A 155 -5.11 -23.69 5.03
C LYS A 155 -6.24 -23.01 5.78
N LEU A 156 -6.50 -21.73 5.48
CA LEU A 156 -7.62 -20.98 6.05
C LEU A 156 -8.97 -21.42 5.44
N CYS A 157 -8.99 -21.72 4.15
CA CYS A 157 -10.17 -22.16 3.42
C CYS A 157 -9.78 -23.36 2.53
N PRO A 158 -9.94 -24.60 3.00
CA PRO A 158 -9.54 -25.82 2.27
C PRO A 158 -10.16 -25.94 0.87
N ASP A 159 -11.41 -25.52 0.72
CA ASP A 159 -12.17 -25.56 -0.54
C ASP A 159 -11.95 -24.31 -1.43
N LEU A 160 -10.94 -23.49 -1.13
CA LEU A 160 -10.67 -22.25 -1.87
C LEU A 160 -10.35 -22.54 -3.34
N ILE A 161 -11.18 -21.99 -4.23
CA ILE A 161 -10.96 -22.03 -5.67
C ILE A 161 -9.90 -21.00 -6.04
N CYS A 162 -8.88 -21.43 -6.78
CA CYS A 162 -7.81 -20.55 -7.26
C CYS A 162 -8.03 -20.27 -8.75
N VAL A 163 -8.27 -19.01 -9.11
CA VAL A 163 -8.48 -18.55 -10.48
C VAL A 163 -7.22 -17.85 -10.97
N ALA A 164 -6.81 -18.15 -12.21
CA ALA A 164 -5.65 -17.52 -12.84
C ALA A 164 -5.91 -16.05 -13.18
N HIS A 165 -4.85 -15.28 -13.44
CA HIS A 165 -4.99 -13.89 -13.86
C HIS A 165 -5.48 -13.77 -15.31
N HIS A 166 -6.43 -12.86 -15.55
CA HIS A 166 -6.88 -12.42 -16.87
C HIS A 166 -6.64 -10.91 -17.06
N PHE A 167 -5.38 -10.47 -16.99
CA PHE A 167 -5.01 -9.04 -17.07
C PHE A 167 -5.59 -8.29 -18.28
N PRO A 168 -5.64 -8.84 -19.51
CA PRO A 168 -6.28 -8.16 -20.63
C PRO A 168 -7.74 -7.80 -20.33
N ARG A 169 -8.49 -8.71 -19.70
CA ARG A 169 -9.88 -8.50 -19.29
C ARG A 169 -10.01 -7.47 -18.18
N TYR A 170 -9.11 -7.48 -17.19
CA TYR A 170 -9.09 -6.47 -16.14
C TYR A 170 -8.82 -5.06 -16.69
N ILE A 171 -7.93 -4.95 -17.68
CA ILE A 171 -7.63 -3.68 -18.34
C ILE A 171 -8.83 -3.20 -19.17
N GLU A 172 -9.48 -4.10 -19.90
CA GLU A 172 -10.72 -3.80 -20.64
C GLU A 172 -11.80 -3.25 -19.70
N MET A 173 -12.09 -3.96 -18.61
CA MET A 173 -13.12 -3.54 -17.67
C MET A 173 -12.75 -2.25 -16.94
N SER A 174 -11.47 -2.07 -16.60
CA SER A 174 -10.97 -0.82 -16.05
C SER A 174 -11.21 0.35 -17.00
N LYS A 175 -10.90 0.21 -18.29
CA LYS A 175 -11.17 1.25 -19.29
C LYS A 175 -12.65 1.60 -19.37
N ALA A 176 -13.55 0.62 -19.33
CA ALA A 176 -15.00 0.86 -19.34
C ALA A 176 -15.46 1.66 -18.10
N VAL A 177 -15.03 1.24 -16.91
CA VAL A 177 -15.30 1.95 -15.65
C VAL A 177 -14.78 3.39 -15.70
N MET A 178 -13.51 3.55 -16.06
CA MET A 178 -12.84 4.86 -16.12
C MET A 178 -13.49 5.77 -17.17
N SER A 179 -14.02 5.22 -18.26
CA SER A 179 -14.75 5.98 -19.28
C SER A 179 -16.05 6.57 -18.73
N VAL A 180 -16.78 5.85 -17.86
CA VAL A 180 -17.94 6.40 -17.15
C VAL A 180 -17.52 7.54 -16.23
N MET A 181 -16.51 7.31 -15.39
CA MET A 181 -16.03 8.30 -14.42
C MET A 181 -15.55 9.60 -15.08
N ARG A 182 -14.93 9.52 -16.27
CA ARG A 182 -14.50 10.69 -17.04
C ARG A 182 -15.62 11.61 -17.51
N LYS A 183 -16.88 11.13 -17.51
CA LYS A 183 -18.06 11.98 -17.78
C LYS A 183 -18.33 12.96 -16.63
N TYR A 184 -17.92 12.59 -15.41
CA TYR A 184 -18.12 13.37 -14.19
C TYR A 184 -16.91 14.27 -13.86
N ASP A 185 -15.71 13.85 -14.23
CA ASP A 185 -14.50 14.66 -14.16
C ASP A 185 -13.51 14.28 -15.28
N SER A 186 -13.33 15.18 -16.26
CA SER A 186 -12.39 14.95 -17.36
C SER A 186 -10.92 14.92 -16.91
N ASN A 187 -10.61 15.55 -15.77
CA ASN A 187 -9.28 15.61 -15.15
C ASN A 187 -9.07 14.53 -14.07
N MET A 188 -9.94 13.52 -14.00
CA MET A 188 -9.86 12.42 -13.05
C MET A 188 -8.45 11.80 -12.98
N ALA A 189 -8.01 11.50 -11.76
CA ALA A 189 -6.75 10.81 -11.48
C ALA A 189 -6.99 9.31 -11.22
N SER A 190 -6.61 8.45 -12.17
CA SER A 190 -6.63 6.99 -11.99
C SER A 190 -5.51 6.55 -11.04
N TRP A 191 -5.80 5.64 -10.12
CA TRP A 191 -4.86 5.08 -9.17
C TRP A 191 -4.82 3.55 -9.22
N GLY A 192 -4.27 3.01 -10.32
CA GLY A 192 -4.35 1.58 -10.64
C GLY A 192 -5.49 1.28 -11.60
N LEU A 193 -5.98 0.04 -11.61
CA LEU A 193 -7.06 -0.40 -12.50
C LEU A 193 -8.46 -0.18 -11.91
N ASP A 194 -8.57 -0.07 -10.58
CA ASP A 194 -9.83 -0.14 -9.85
C ASP A 194 -10.11 1.06 -8.94
N GLU A 195 -9.19 2.01 -8.84
CA GLU A 195 -9.36 3.19 -8.00
C GLU A 195 -9.17 4.48 -8.81
N ALA A 196 -9.93 5.52 -8.46
CA ALA A 196 -9.78 6.85 -9.04
C ALA A 196 -10.19 7.97 -8.07
N TYR A 197 -9.58 9.14 -8.23
CA TYR A 197 -10.03 10.39 -7.62
C TYR A 197 -10.68 11.28 -8.67
N LEU A 198 -11.81 11.89 -8.31
CA LEU A 198 -12.54 12.87 -9.10
C LEU A 198 -12.73 14.15 -8.28
N ASN A 199 -12.68 15.31 -8.93
CA ASN A 199 -13.20 16.55 -8.38
C ASN A 199 -14.57 16.86 -9.02
N LEU A 200 -15.63 16.58 -8.26
CA LEU A 200 -17.01 16.69 -8.73
C LEU A 200 -17.60 18.09 -8.56
N THR A 201 -16.82 19.05 -8.04
CA THR A 201 -17.30 20.41 -7.70
C THR A 201 -18.00 21.08 -8.88
N GLN A 202 -17.35 21.10 -10.04
CA GLN A 202 -17.89 21.75 -11.24
C GLN A 202 -19.07 20.99 -11.83
N TYR A 203 -18.99 19.65 -11.84
CA TYR A 203 -20.06 18.80 -12.38
C TYR A 203 -21.34 18.95 -11.56
N CYS A 204 -21.25 18.87 -10.23
CA CYS A 204 -22.39 19.04 -9.33
C CYS A 204 -23.03 20.43 -9.49
N ALA A 205 -22.23 21.49 -9.59
CA ALA A 205 -22.73 22.85 -9.79
C ALA A 205 -23.46 22.99 -11.14
N ALA A 206 -22.87 22.49 -12.24
CA ALA A 206 -23.45 22.58 -13.58
C ALA A 206 -24.76 21.79 -13.74
N HIS A 207 -24.93 20.71 -12.98
CA HIS A 207 -26.10 19.83 -13.06
C HIS A 207 -27.09 20.01 -11.91
N ASN A 208 -26.84 20.98 -11.00
CA ASN A 208 -27.64 21.22 -9.81
C ASN A 208 -27.86 19.96 -8.96
N LEU A 209 -26.79 19.17 -8.76
CA LEU A 209 -26.81 17.93 -8.00
C LEU A 209 -26.14 18.11 -6.63
N THR A 210 -26.69 17.46 -5.62
CA THR A 210 -25.94 17.24 -4.38
C THR A 210 -24.79 16.28 -4.64
N ALA A 211 -23.73 16.36 -3.83
CA ALA A 211 -22.58 15.47 -3.96
C ALA A 211 -22.97 13.99 -3.88
N GLU A 212 -23.87 13.64 -2.95
CA GLU A 212 -24.36 12.28 -2.77
C GLU A 212 -25.17 11.78 -3.97
N ALA A 213 -26.05 12.62 -4.52
CA ALA A 213 -26.85 12.27 -5.69
C ALA A 213 -25.96 12.07 -6.93
N CYS A 214 -24.99 12.94 -7.15
CA CYS A 214 -24.02 12.84 -8.24
C CYS A 214 -23.24 11.50 -8.17
N VAL A 215 -22.74 11.14 -6.99
CA VAL A 215 -22.00 9.89 -6.80
C VAL A 215 -22.90 8.65 -6.89
N ALA A 216 -24.13 8.70 -6.38
CA ALA A 216 -25.08 7.61 -6.53
C ALA A 216 -25.41 7.35 -8.02
N GLN A 217 -25.63 8.42 -8.79
CA GLN A 217 -25.84 8.35 -10.23
C GLN A 217 -24.63 7.76 -10.96
N MET A 218 -23.42 8.21 -10.64
CA MET A 218 -22.18 7.68 -11.22
C MET A 218 -22.01 6.18 -10.93
N ARG A 219 -22.27 5.75 -9.69
CA ARG A 219 -22.17 4.33 -9.29
C ARG A 219 -23.19 3.46 -10.02
N GLU A 220 -24.42 3.94 -10.16
CA GLU A 220 -25.48 3.27 -10.92
C GLU A 220 -25.10 3.15 -12.40
N GLU A 221 -24.53 4.21 -12.99
CA GLU A 221 -24.04 4.18 -14.36
C GLU A 221 -22.89 3.18 -14.54
N VAL A 222 -21.90 3.17 -13.64
CA VAL A 222 -20.84 2.14 -13.64
C VAL A 222 -21.45 0.75 -13.61
N HIS A 223 -22.42 0.50 -12.73
CA HIS A 223 -23.08 -0.80 -12.64
C HIS A 223 -23.86 -1.16 -13.89
N ARG A 224 -24.61 -0.22 -14.46
CA ARG A 224 -25.39 -0.43 -15.68
C ARG A 224 -24.50 -0.83 -16.86
N GLU A 225 -23.40 -0.11 -17.07
CA GLU A 225 -22.48 -0.28 -18.20
C GLU A 225 -21.56 -1.50 -18.04
N THR A 226 -21.17 -1.85 -16.81
CA THR A 226 -20.09 -2.85 -16.58
C THR A 226 -20.55 -4.08 -15.81
N LYS A 227 -21.74 -4.05 -15.20
CA LYS A 227 -22.23 -5.04 -14.22
C LYS A 227 -21.37 -5.20 -12.96
N LEU A 228 -20.35 -4.34 -12.78
CA LEU A 228 -19.50 -4.29 -11.60
C LEU A 228 -20.04 -3.25 -10.61
N THR A 229 -19.81 -3.46 -9.32
CA THR A 229 -20.12 -2.45 -8.29
C THR A 229 -18.87 -1.73 -7.83
N CYS A 230 -19.06 -0.49 -7.38
CA CYS A 230 -18.01 0.28 -6.74
C CYS A 230 -18.52 0.96 -5.47
N SER A 231 -17.58 1.21 -4.56
CA SER A 231 -17.82 2.00 -3.37
C SER A 231 -17.13 3.34 -3.48
N ALA A 232 -17.71 4.37 -2.87
CA ALA A 232 -17.24 5.75 -3.04
C ALA A 232 -17.19 6.53 -1.72
N GLY A 233 -16.19 7.37 -1.58
CA GLY A 233 -16.04 8.28 -0.45
C GLY A 233 -16.04 9.72 -0.94
N ILE A 234 -16.86 10.54 -0.32
CA ILE A 234 -17.10 11.93 -0.73
C ILE A 234 -16.65 12.83 0.42
N ALA A 235 -15.66 13.68 0.18
CA ALA A 235 -15.09 14.52 1.21
C ALA A 235 -14.42 15.77 0.63
N PRO A 236 -13.94 16.71 1.46
CA PRO A 236 -13.30 17.93 1.00
C PRO A 236 -11.92 17.76 0.36
N ASN A 237 -11.27 16.62 0.56
CA ASN A 237 -9.92 16.35 0.06
C ASN A 237 -9.67 14.84 -0.17
N LYS A 238 -8.57 14.52 -0.87
CA LYS A 238 -8.25 13.14 -1.28
C LYS A 238 -8.05 12.19 -0.10
N MET A 239 -7.42 12.63 0.98
CA MET A 239 -7.17 11.77 2.15
C MET A 239 -8.49 11.30 2.78
N LEU A 240 -9.38 12.24 3.08
CA LEU A 240 -10.68 11.94 3.68
C LEU A 240 -11.57 11.15 2.73
N ALA A 241 -11.57 11.47 1.43
CA ALA A 241 -12.35 10.75 0.43
C ALA A 241 -11.94 9.28 0.36
N LYS A 242 -10.63 8.98 0.35
CA LYS A 242 -10.10 7.61 0.37
C LYS A 242 -10.48 6.84 1.63
N ILE A 243 -10.47 7.49 2.79
CA ILE A 243 -10.90 6.85 4.05
C ILE A 243 -12.41 6.56 4.01
N CYS A 244 -13.20 7.51 3.49
CA CYS A 244 -14.65 7.38 3.39
C CYS A 244 -15.07 6.25 2.43
N SER A 245 -14.35 6.04 1.32
CA SER A 245 -14.72 5.02 0.33
C SER A 245 -14.67 3.59 0.87
N ASP A 246 -13.88 3.36 1.92
CA ASP A 246 -13.75 2.06 2.58
C ASP A 246 -14.84 1.81 3.65
N ARG A 247 -15.54 2.85 4.11
CA ARG A 247 -16.42 2.77 5.29
C ARG A 247 -17.69 1.94 5.05
N ASN A 248 -18.29 2.08 3.87
CA ASN A 248 -19.54 1.43 3.49
C ASN A 248 -19.33 0.37 2.37
N LYS A 249 -18.12 -0.20 2.26
CA LYS A 249 -17.85 -1.31 1.33
C LYS A 249 -18.57 -2.60 1.77
N PRO A 250 -19.06 -3.43 0.82
CA PRO A 250 -19.14 -3.22 -0.63
C PRO A 250 -20.38 -2.43 -1.08
N ASN A 251 -20.35 -1.94 -2.33
CA ASN A 251 -21.44 -1.28 -3.03
C ASN A 251 -22.15 -0.19 -2.21
N GLY A 252 -21.37 0.62 -1.50
CA GLY A 252 -21.90 1.73 -0.70
C GLY A 252 -21.11 3.02 -0.91
N GLN A 253 -21.65 4.11 -0.41
CA GLN A 253 -20.95 5.39 -0.38
C GLN A 253 -21.02 6.04 1.00
N TYR A 254 -20.06 6.90 1.31
CA TYR A 254 -20.05 7.67 2.54
C TYR A 254 -19.72 9.13 2.24
N TYR A 255 -20.57 10.03 2.72
CA TYR A 255 -20.39 11.47 2.62
C TYR A 255 -19.91 12.05 3.95
N LEU A 256 -18.79 12.76 3.90
CA LEU A 256 -18.30 13.60 4.98
C LEU A 256 -18.62 15.05 4.65
N ALA A 257 -19.48 15.67 5.46
CA ALA A 257 -19.90 17.04 5.27
C ALA A 257 -18.68 18.00 5.25
N PRO A 258 -18.66 19.00 4.33
CA PRO A 258 -17.54 19.90 4.13
C PRO A 258 -17.55 21.08 5.12
N ASP A 259 -17.80 20.78 6.39
CA ASP A 259 -17.68 21.75 7.48
C ASP A 259 -16.60 21.28 8.47
N ARG A 260 -16.04 22.25 9.20
CA ARG A 260 -14.91 22.00 10.09
C ARG A 260 -15.27 21.01 11.20
N ASP A 261 -16.45 21.13 11.79
CA ASP A 261 -16.83 20.34 12.96
C ASP A 261 -17.06 18.87 12.59
N SER A 262 -17.69 18.62 11.45
CA SER A 262 -17.81 17.27 10.87
C SER A 262 -16.45 16.66 10.59
N VAL A 263 -15.52 17.42 9.98
CA VAL A 263 -14.16 16.93 9.69
C VAL A 263 -13.40 16.60 10.97
N MET A 264 -13.40 17.51 11.95
CA MET A 264 -12.68 17.32 13.21
C MET A 264 -13.26 16.17 14.04
N THR A 265 -14.59 16.03 14.07
CA THR A 265 -15.27 14.90 14.73
C THR A 265 -14.90 13.59 14.05
N PHE A 266 -14.89 13.57 12.71
CA PHE A 266 -14.53 12.38 11.95
C PHE A 266 -13.07 11.96 12.17
N THR A 267 -12.14 12.91 12.19
CA THR A 267 -10.71 12.60 12.37
C THR A 267 -10.37 12.23 13.79
N HIS A 268 -10.99 12.84 14.80
CA HIS A 268 -10.66 12.62 16.22
C HIS A 268 -10.58 11.12 16.58
N ASP A 269 -11.62 10.36 16.28
CA ASP A 269 -11.72 8.93 16.65
C ASP A 269 -11.07 7.99 15.60
N LEU A 270 -10.54 8.53 14.50
CA LEU A 270 -10.00 7.74 13.42
C LEU A 270 -8.68 7.09 13.85
N SER A 271 -8.62 5.76 13.80
CA SER A 271 -7.38 4.99 13.95
C SER A 271 -6.30 5.49 12.98
N ILE A 272 -5.08 5.74 13.47
CA ILE A 272 -3.96 6.22 12.64
C ILE A 272 -3.64 5.29 11.47
N ARG A 273 -3.89 3.98 11.61
CA ARG A 273 -3.73 2.99 10.53
C ARG A 273 -4.55 3.25 9.27
N LYS A 274 -5.67 3.99 9.41
CA LYS A 274 -6.55 4.31 8.29
C LYS A 274 -6.03 5.47 7.46
N ILE A 275 -5.07 6.25 7.96
CA ILE A 275 -4.44 7.33 7.20
C ILE A 275 -3.62 6.73 6.04
N PRO A 276 -3.88 7.10 4.78
CA PRO A 276 -3.05 6.72 3.64
C PRO A 276 -1.57 7.06 3.88
N GLY A 277 -0.69 6.08 3.71
CA GLY A 277 0.75 6.20 3.98
C GLY A 277 1.19 5.65 5.34
N ILE A 278 0.28 5.44 6.29
CA ILE A 278 0.60 4.79 7.57
C ILE A 278 0.40 3.27 7.44
N GLY A 279 1.48 2.56 7.13
CA GLY A 279 1.53 1.10 7.14
C GLY A 279 1.83 0.52 8.53
N ARG A 280 1.74 -0.82 8.67
CA ARG A 280 1.91 -1.56 9.94
C ARG A 280 3.18 -1.23 10.74
N VAL A 281 4.29 -0.91 10.07
CA VAL A 281 5.56 -0.58 10.74
C VAL A 281 5.48 0.82 11.33
N THR A 282 5.07 1.80 10.53
CA THR A 282 4.87 3.19 10.98
C THR A 282 3.82 3.25 12.08
N GLU A 283 2.72 2.52 11.93
CA GLU A 283 1.68 2.35 12.94
C GLU A 283 2.28 1.85 14.26
N ARG A 284 3.03 0.75 14.26
CA ARG A 284 3.67 0.21 15.48
C ARG A 284 4.64 1.21 16.13
N VAL A 285 5.37 1.98 15.34
CA VAL A 285 6.28 3.03 15.84
C VAL A 285 5.49 4.18 16.49
N ILE A 286 4.41 4.65 15.86
CA ILE A 286 3.55 5.72 16.38
C ILE A 286 2.78 5.25 17.64
N GLU A 287 2.24 4.03 17.65
CA GLU A 287 1.56 3.43 18.80
C GLU A 287 2.49 3.33 20.02
N SER A 288 3.80 3.07 19.80
CA SER A 288 4.78 2.96 20.89
C SER A 288 4.92 4.24 21.71
N VAL A 289 4.59 5.41 21.13
CA VAL A 289 4.62 6.70 21.84
C VAL A 289 3.27 7.12 22.41
N GLY A 290 2.25 6.25 22.33
CA GLY A 290 0.92 6.45 22.92
C GLY A 290 -0.18 6.83 21.91
N ILE A 291 0.14 6.91 20.62
CA ILE A 291 -0.78 7.43 19.60
C ILE A 291 -1.46 6.30 18.85
N LYS A 292 -2.77 6.12 19.03
CA LYS A 292 -3.58 5.10 18.34
C LYS A 292 -4.61 5.73 17.40
N THR A 293 -5.15 6.87 17.80
CA THR A 293 -6.15 7.65 17.05
C THR A 293 -5.54 8.98 16.57
N CYS A 294 -6.20 9.67 15.66
CA CYS A 294 -5.73 11.00 15.26
C CYS A 294 -5.92 12.03 16.39
N GLY A 295 -6.91 11.87 17.27
CA GLY A 295 -7.05 12.70 18.47
C GLY A 295 -5.83 12.63 19.39
N ASP A 296 -5.24 11.44 19.54
CA ASP A 296 -4.02 11.25 20.32
C ASP A 296 -2.83 12.09 19.80
N ILE A 297 -2.82 12.45 18.51
CA ILE A 297 -1.76 13.30 17.92
C ILE A 297 -1.73 14.66 18.62
N TYR A 298 -2.90 15.24 18.91
CA TYR A 298 -2.99 16.51 19.63
C TYR A 298 -2.51 16.35 21.07
N THR A 299 -3.01 15.32 21.76
CA THR A 299 -2.62 14.99 23.15
C THR A 299 -1.10 14.80 23.28
N HIS A 300 -0.47 14.14 22.30
CA HIS A 300 0.95 13.83 22.32
C HIS A 300 1.82 14.80 21.49
N ARG A 301 1.31 15.95 21.05
CA ARG A 301 2.02 16.87 20.13
C ARG A 301 3.40 17.29 20.64
N ALA A 302 3.59 17.49 21.94
CA ALA A 302 4.91 17.78 22.50
C ALA A 302 5.90 16.61 22.32
N ALA A 303 5.45 15.36 22.55
CA ALA A 303 6.26 14.17 22.35
C ALA A 303 6.62 13.96 20.87
N ILE A 304 5.68 14.25 19.97
CA ILE A 304 5.93 14.21 18.52
C ILE A 304 6.94 15.28 18.13
N SER A 305 6.84 16.50 18.66
CA SER A 305 7.80 17.58 18.41
C SER A 305 9.23 17.20 18.81
N MET A 306 9.42 16.48 19.92
CA MET A 306 10.76 15.97 20.31
C MET A 306 11.32 14.93 19.33
N LEU A 307 10.44 14.21 18.65
CA LEU A 307 10.75 13.10 17.74
C LEU A 307 10.41 13.43 16.29
N ASP A 308 10.40 14.71 15.90
CA ASP A 308 9.89 15.15 14.60
C ASP A 308 10.62 14.48 13.42
N LYS A 309 11.94 14.27 13.55
CA LYS A 309 12.74 13.57 12.53
C LYS A 309 12.27 12.13 12.30
N GLU A 310 11.73 11.47 13.32
CA GLU A 310 11.28 10.08 13.26
C GLU A 310 9.79 9.93 12.96
N LEU A 311 8.96 10.87 13.43
CA LEU A 311 7.49 10.77 13.37
C LEU A 311 6.85 11.73 12.36
N GLY A 312 7.45 12.89 12.08
CA GLY A 312 6.93 13.91 11.17
C GLY A 312 5.72 14.65 11.74
N LEU A 313 5.96 15.61 12.63
CA LEU A 313 4.96 16.43 13.33
C LEU A 313 3.97 17.07 12.35
N LYS A 314 4.47 17.77 11.34
CA LYS A 314 3.61 18.49 10.38
C LYS A 314 2.66 17.54 9.65
N SER A 315 3.13 16.36 9.26
CA SER A 315 2.31 15.36 8.57
C SER A 315 1.23 14.79 9.48
N LEU A 316 1.56 14.49 10.74
CA LEU A 316 0.61 14.00 11.73
C LEU A 316 -0.43 15.05 12.10
N LEU A 317 -0.02 16.32 12.29
CA LEU A 317 -0.95 17.42 12.54
C LEU A 317 -1.89 17.66 11.35
N ARG A 318 -1.42 17.53 10.11
CA ARG A 318 -2.30 17.57 8.92
C ARG A 318 -3.35 16.46 8.96
N ALA A 319 -2.96 15.25 9.36
CA ALA A 319 -3.90 14.14 9.48
C ALA A 319 -4.93 14.36 10.61
N TYR A 320 -4.48 14.83 11.78
CA TYR A 320 -5.35 15.25 12.90
C TYR A 320 -6.39 16.28 12.45
N LEU A 321 -5.95 17.31 11.72
CA LEU A 321 -6.83 18.36 11.21
C LEU A 321 -7.68 17.92 10.00
N GLY A 322 -7.45 16.75 9.43
CA GLY A 322 -8.14 16.32 8.21
C GLY A 322 -7.74 17.12 6.96
N ILE A 323 -6.53 17.68 6.91
CA ILE A 323 -6.07 18.56 5.83
C ILE A 323 -5.16 17.80 4.86
N ALA A 324 -5.59 17.69 3.62
CA ALA A 324 -4.82 17.08 2.53
C ALA A 324 -5.04 17.83 1.20
N SER A 325 -4.33 17.41 0.16
CA SER A 325 -4.55 17.95 -1.19
C SER A 325 -5.96 17.61 -1.68
N ASN A 326 -6.63 18.62 -2.23
CA ASN A 326 -7.89 18.51 -2.98
C ASN A 326 -7.68 18.68 -4.50
N VAL A 327 -6.42 18.78 -4.94
CA VAL A 327 -6.05 18.84 -6.35
C VAL A 327 -6.15 17.45 -6.95
N VAL A 328 -7.04 17.28 -7.92
CA VAL A 328 -7.21 16.06 -8.72
C VAL A 328 -6.73 16.37 -10.12
N GLU A 329 -5.68 15.68 -10.54
CA GLU A 329 -5.05 15.86 -11.84
C GLU A 329 -4.67 14.48 -12.40
N PRO A 330 -4.80 14.28 -13.73
CA PRO A 330 -4.43 13.03 -14.34
C PRO A 330 -2.92 12.77 -14.16
N TRP A 331 -2.54 11.50 -14.20
CA TRP A 331 -1.15 11.12 -14.18
C TRP A 331 -0.41 11.78 -15.36
N ALA A 332 0.59 12.60 -15.04
CA ALA A 332 1.51 13.15 -16.02
C ALA A 332 2.64 12.15 -16.27
N ARG A 333 3.00 11.93 -17.53
CA ARG A 333 4.06 11.00 -17.94
C ARG A 333 5.36 11.27 -17.17
N GLU A 334 5.74 12.53 -17.05
CA GLU A 334 6.96 13.05 -16.40
C GLU A 334 7.01 12.81 -14.88
N SER A 335 5.88 12.40 -14.28
CA SER A 335 5.84 12.00 -12.88
C SER A 335 6.53 10.64 -12.64
N THR A 336 6.71 9.81 -13.67
CA THR A 336 7.45 8.53 -13.60
C THR A 336 8.90 8.77 -13.20
N LYS A 337 9.35 8.11 -12.13
CA LYS A 337 10.73 8.24 -11.62
C LYS A 337 11.60 7.00 -11.85
N SER A 338 10.99 5.85 -12.14
CA SER A 338 11.69 4.60 -12.42
C SER A 338 10.80 3.65 -13.21
N VAL A 339 11.41 2.85 -14.09
CA VAL A 339 10.82 1.68 -14.73
C VAL A 339 11.69 0.49 -14.34
N GLY A 340 11.08 -0.65 -14.01
CA GLY A 340 11.81 -1.83 -13.56
C GLY A 340 11.00 -3.10 -13.75
N SER A 341 11.71 -4.20 -13.96
CA SER A 341 11.16 -5.55 -14.04
C SER A 341 11.84 -6.42 -12.99
N GLU A 342 11.07 -7.23 -12.27
CA GLU A 342 11.58 -8.19 -11.29
C GLU A 342 10.81 -9.51 -11.42
N ARG A 343 11.49 -10.64 -11.17
CA ARG A 343 10.88 -11.96 -11.24
C ARG A 343 11.32 -12.83 -10.07
N THR A 344 10.33 -13.40 -9.38
CA THR A 344 10.55 -14.44 -8.38
C THR A 344 10.55 -15.81 -9.05
N PHE A 345 11.51 -16.67 -8.70
CA PHE A 345 11.71 -17.99 -9.29
C PHE A 345 12.05 -19.05 -8.22
N LYS A 346 12.04 -20.34 -8.60
CA LYS A 346 12.57 -21.41 -7.75
C LYS A 346 14.05 -21.16 -7.52
N THR A 347 14.49 -21.34 -6.29
CA THR A 347 15.85 -21.08 -5.83
C THR A 347 16.96 -21.53 -6.82
N ILE A 348 17.88 -20.62 -7.16
CA ILE A 348 19.03 -20.85 -8.04
C ILE A 348 20.32 -20.44 -7.31
N SER A 349 21.33 -21.32 -7.30
CA SER A 349 22.70 -21.02 -6.83
C SER A 349 23.73 -20.95 -7.95
N ASP A 350 23.41 -21.48 -9.12
CA ASP A 350 24.33 -21.50 -10.25
C ASP A 350 24.42 -20.11 -10.89
N THR A 351 25.64 -19.58 -10.95
CA THR A 351 25.91 -18.24 -11.49
C THR A 351 25.49 -18.10 -12.95
N GLY A 352 25.72 -19.13 -13.78
CA GLY A 352 25.32 -19.10 -15.19
C GLY A 352 23.82 -18.94 -15.34
N ARG A 353 23.03 -19.73 -14.60
CA ARG A 353 21.57 -19.65 -14.58
C ARG A 353 21.03 -18.34 -13.98
N LEU A 354 21.75 -17.72 -13.04
CA LEU A 354 21.39 -16.39 -12.54
C LEU A 354 21.62 -15.32 -13.61
N LEU A 355 22.69 -15.42 -14.39
CA LEU A 355 22.96 -14.53 -15.51
C LEU A 355 21.93 -14.70 -16.62
N GLU A 356 21.52 -15.93 -16.94
CA GLU A 356 20.40 -16.22 -17.86
C GLU A 356 19.09 -15.56 -17.37
N LYS A 357 18.81 -15.62 -16.06
CA LYS A 357 17.61 -14.95 -15.52
C LYS A 357 17.69 -13.44 -15.58
N LEU A 358 18.87 -12.88 -15.32
CA LEU A 358 19.10 -11.45 -15.49
C LEU A 358 18.93 -11.04 -16.96
N ASP A 359 19.32 -11.92 -17.89
CA ASP A 359 19.18 -11.75 -19.34
C ASP A 359 17.73 -11.58 -19.75
N GLU A 360 16.86 -12.51 -19.33
CA GLU A 360 15.42 -12.46 -19.57
C GLU A 360 14.77 -11.19 -18.97
N ILE A 361 15.20 -10.78 -17.78
CA ILE A 361 14.67 -9.59 -17.10
C ILE A 361 15.13 -8.32 -17.82
N ALA A 362 16.37 -8.27 -18.27
CA ALA A 362 16.92 -7.14 -19.02
C ALA A 362 16.26 -6.98 -20.39
N GLU A 363 15.95 -8.09 -21.09
CA GLU A 363 15.12 -8.07 -22.31
C GLU A 363 13.72 -7.52 -22.06
N THR A 364 13.07 -7.97 -20.99
CA THR A 364 11.75 -7.49 -20.60
C THR A 364 11.80 -5.98 -20.31
N LEU A 365 12.78 -5.53 -19.55
CA LEU A 365 12.94 -4.12 -19.20
C LEU A 365 13.28 -3.26 -20.43
N GLU A 366 14.13 -3.74 -21.34
CA GLU A 366 14.39 -3.06 -22.62
C GLU A 366 13.10 -2.88 -23.41
N SER A 367 12.28 -3.93 -23.54
CA SER A 367 10.99 -3.86 -24.23
C SER A 367 10.03 -2.86 -23.56
N ASP A 368 9.95 -2.86 -22.22
CA ASP A 368 9.14 -1.91 -21.46
C ASP A 368 9.61 -0.46 -21.64
N LEU A 369 10.94 -0.25 -21.68
CA LEU A 369 11.54 1.06 -21.93
C LEU A 369 11.27 1.53 -23.36
N GLU A 370 11.37 0.64 -24.35
CA GLU A 370 11.09 0.96 -25.76
C GLU A 370 9.61 1.30 -25.98
N HIS A 371 8.70 0.42 -25.53
CA HIS A 371 7.25 0.65 -25.63
C HIS A 371 6.85 1.92 -24.87
N GLY A 372 7.45 2.11 -23.70
CA GLY A 372 7.23 3.27 -22.87
C GLY A 372 7.93 4.53 -23.38
N GLY A 373 8.85 4.48 -24.34
CA GLY A 373 9.64 5.63 -24.80
C GLY A 373 10.53 6.24 -23.70
N TRP A 374 11.09 5.39 -22.83
CA TRP A 374 11.86 5.78 -21.64
C TRP A 374 13.35 5.53 -21.81
N CYS A 375 14.15 6.34 -21.14
CA CYS A 375 15.56 6.08 -20.87
C CYS A 375 15.89 6.56 -19.45
N GLY A 376 16.91 5.97 -18.84
CA GLY A 376 17.34 6.31 -17.48
C GLY A 376 18.84 6.61 -17.42
N ARG A 377 19.31 7.13 -16.28
CA ARG A 377 20.76 7.22 -16.01
C ARG A 377 21.20 6.28 -14.91
N THR A 378 20.31 5.89 -14.02
CA THR A 378 20.61 5.03 -12.88
C THR A 378 20.00 3.66 -13.11
N ILE A 379 20.85 2.63 -13.16
CA ILE A 379 20.45 1.23 -13.22
C ILE A 379 20.51 0.69 -11.79
N THR A 380 19.45 0.00 -11.35
CA THR A 380 19.40 -0.64 -10.03
C THR A 380 19.16 -2.13 -10.19
N LEU A 381 20.15 -2.95 -9.81
CA LEU A 381 19.97 -4.38 -9.63
C LEU A 381 19.36 -4.65 -8.26
N ARG A 382 18.24 -5.37 -8.22
CA ARG A 382 17.65 -5.92 -7.01
C ARG A 382 17.88 -7.42 -7.01
N TYR A 383 18.10 -8.01 -5.85
CA TYR A 383 18.06 -9.46 -5.71
C TYR A 383 17.58 -9.84 -4.32
N LYS A 384 16.98 -11.02 -4.21
CA LYS A 384 16.45 -11.56 -2.96
C LYS A 384 16.97 -12.96 -2.75
N LEU A 385 17.49 -13.25 -1.57
CA LEU A 385 17.94 -14.58 -1.19
C LEU A 385 16.74 -15.50 -0.93
N ASP A 386 16.97 -16.82 -0.88
CA ASP A 386 15.99 -17.81 -0.45
C ASP A 386 15.53 -17.62 1.01
N THR A 387 16.37 -16.97 1.82
CA THR A 387 16.08 -16.43 3.16
C THR A 387 15.17 -15.19 3.15
N PHE A 388 14.69 -14.75 1.98
CA PHE A 388 13.86 -13.55 1.80
C PHE A 388 14.53 -12.22 2.18
N GLN A 389 15.85 -12.22 2.36
CA GLN A 389 16.64 -11.00 2.51
C GLN A 389 16.78 -10.32 1.15
N SER A 390 16.42 -9.05 1.07
CA SER A 390 16.50 -8.26 -0.18
C SER A 390 17.73 -7.35 -0.17
N PHE A 391 18.37 -7.24 -1.32
CA PHE A 391 19.53 -6.38 -1.57
C PHE A 391 19.32 -5.56 -2.84
N THR A 392 19.92 -4.38 -2.88
CA THR A 392 19.92 -3.51 -4.06
C THR A 392 21.32 -2.94 -4.30
N ARG A 393 21.70 -2.83 -5.57
CA ARG A 393 22.93 -2.16 -6.04
C ARG A 393 22.57 -1.23 -7.17
N ALA A 394 23.05 0.01 -7.11
CA ALA A 394 22.75 1.01 -8.12
C ALA A 394 24.04 1.60 -8.70
N LYS A 395 24.00 1.93 -9.99
CA LYS A 395 25.07 2.63 -10.70
C LYS A 395 24.45 3.71 -11.59
N THR A 396 24.95 4.94 -11.46
CA THR A 396 24.55 6.05 -12.32
C THR A 396 25.58 6.24 -13.41
N MET A 397 25.11 6.35 -14.65
CA MET A 397 25.89 6.52 -15.86
C MET A 397 25.96 8.01 -16.25
N ASP A 398 27.01 8.37 -16.98
CA ASP A 398 27.22 9.70 -17.57
C ASP A 398 26.27 9.97 -18.75
N ARG A 399 25.87 8.92 -19.46
CA ARG A 399 24.86 8.93 -20.52
C ARG A 399 23.53 8.31 -20.09
N TYR A 400 22.50 8.54 -20.92
CA TYR A 400 21.26 7.78 -20.82
C TYR A 400 21.45 6.36 -21.34
N VAL A 401 20.78 5.41 -20.69
CA VAL A 401 20.79 3.98 -20.99
C VAL A 401 19.38 3.48 -21.16
N LYS A 402 19.24 2.50 -22.05
CA LYS A 402 17.95 1.85 -22.33
C LYS A 402 18.07 0.42 -22.87
N SER A 403 19.25 0.04 -23.38
CA SER A 403 19.40 -1.29 -23.97
C SER A 403 19.73 -2.35 -22.94
N LYS A 404 19.41 -3.60 -23.25
CA LYS A 404 19.81 -4.78 -22.47
C LYS A 404 21.31 -4.77 -22.16
N GLN A 405 22.14 -4.50 -23.17
CA GLN A 405 23.60 -4.44 -23.00
C GLN A 405 24.04 -3.39 -21.98
N ASP A 406 23.37 -2.22 -21.94
CA ASP A 406 23.63 -1.21 -20.93
C ASP A 406 23.22 -1.68 -19.53
N LEU A 407 22.07 -2.36 -19.42
CA LEU A 407 21.51 -2.86 -18.17
C LEU A 407 22.41 -3.93 -17.52
N PHE A 408 23.09 -4.74 -18.34
CA PHE A 408 24.09 -5.71 -17.89
C PHE A 408 25.35 -5.09 -17.30
N ALA A 409 25.68 -3.83 -17.60
CA ALA A 409 26.91 -3.20 -17.12
C ALA A 409 26.96 -3.01 -15.58
N VAL A 410 25.87 -3.28 -14.86
CA VAL A 410 25.78 -3.27 -13.39
C VAL A 410 26.04 -4.64 -12.76
N SER A 411 25.91 -5.75 -13.49
CA SER A 411 26.14 -7.09 -12.97
C SER A 411 27.62 -7.38 -12.64
N THR A 412 28.52 -6.52 -13.13
CA THR A 412 29.98 -6.60 -12.89
C THR A 412 30.44 -5.90 -11.59
N LEU A 413 29.51 -5.36 -10.78
CA LEU A 413 29.87 -4.69 -9.52
C LEU A 413 30.31 -5.70 -8.45
N PRO A 414 31.53 -5.60 -7.90
CA PRO A 414 32.02 -6.52 -6.87
C PRO A 414 31.27 -6.38 -5.53
N HIS A 415 31.11 -7.50 -4.83
CA HIS A 415 30.60 -7.55 -3.46
C HIS A 415 31.57 -6.84 -2.50
N PRO A 416 31.13 -6.09 -1.46
CA PRO A 416 32.03 -5.35 -0.55
C PRO A 416 32.97 -6.22 0.31
N ARG A 417 32.97 -7.55 0.12
CA ARG A 417 33.94 -8.49 0.74
C ARG A 417 34.79 -9.28 -0.26
N CYS A 418 34.67 -9.05 -1.58
CA CYS A 418 35.47 -9.78 -2.56
C CYS A 418 35.95 -8.88 -3.70
N ARG A 419 37.27 -8.84 -3.88
CA ARG A 419 37.95 -8.00 -4.88
C ARG A 419 38.09 -8.65 -6.26
N TYR A 420 37.63 -9.88 -6.45
CA TYR A 420 37.55 -10.52 -7.77
C TYR A 420 36.31 -11.42 -7.78
N ASP A 421 35.54 -11.37 -8.87
CA ASP A 421 34.24 -12.02 -9.10
C ASP A 421 33.03 -11.40 -8.33
N PRO A 422 31.96 -10.91 -9.02
CA PRO A 422 30.73 -10.40 -8.39
C PRO A 422 29.99 -11.47 -7.55
N PHE A 423 30.37 -12.74 -7.65
CA PHE A 423 29.84 -13.88 -6.89
C PHE A 423 30.87 -14.59 -5.99
N HIS A 424 32.13 -14.17 -5.94
CA HIS A 424 33.05 -14.67 -4.90
C HIS A 424 32.76 -13.92 -3.60
N GLY A 425 32.79 -14.61 -2.47
CA GLY A 425 32.30 -14.10 -1.18
C GLY A 425 31.01 -14.78 -0.71
N ILE A 426 30.50 -15.73 -1.49
CA ILE A 426 29.44 -16.65 -1.11
C ILE A 426 30.03 -17.92 -0.46
N ASP A 427 30.81 -17.73 0.60
CA ASP A 427 31.17 -18.80 1.53
C ASP A 427 30.58 -18.49 2.91
N GLY A 428 29.65 -19.36 3.32
CA GLY A 428 28.88 -19.27 4.57
C GLY A 428 27.36 -19.15 4.37
N ASP A 429 26.70 -20.29 4.20
CA ASP A 429 25.27 -20.60 4.46
C ASP A 429 24.10 -19.96 3.68
N SER A 430 24.30 -19.09 2.67
CA SER A 430 23.17 -18.75 1.77
C SER A 430 23.60 -18.43 0.34
N ARG A 431 23.75 -19.50 -0.47
CA ARG A 431 24.16 -19.47 -1.89
C ARG A 431 23.02 -19.25 -2.90
N TRP A 432 21.87 -18.75 -2.46
CA TRP A 432 20.62 -19.06 -3.13
C TRP A 432 19.80 -17.79 -3.39
N ALA A 433 19.65 -17.41 -4.66
CA ALA A 433 18.75 -16.32 -5.05
C ALA A 433 17.36 -16.87 -5.41
N LYS A 434 16.33 -16.10 -5.05
CA LYS A 434 14.90 -16.42 -5.22
C LYS A 434 14.14 -15.33 -5.98
N SER A 435 14.75 -14.16 -6.17
CA SER A 435 14.25 -13.09 -7.04
C SER A 435 15.43 -12.29 -7.58
N LEU A 436 15.32 -11.86 -8.83
CA LEU A 436 16.13 -10.82 -9.45
C LEU A 436 15.20 -9.69 -9.92
#